data_AF-A0A9X4MBR8-F1
#
_entry.id   AF-A0A9X4MBR8-F1
#
_cell.length_a   1.000
_cell.length_b   1.000
_cell.length_c   1.000
_cell.angle_alpha   90.00
_cell.angle_beta   90.00
_cell.angle_gamma   90.00
#
_symmetry.space_group_name_H-M   'P 1'
#
loop_
_entity.id
_entity.type
_entity.pdbx_description
1 polymer ?
#
loop_
_entity_poly.entity_id
_entity_poly.type
_entity_poly.pdbx_seq_one_letter_code
_entity_poly.pdbx_strand_id
1 'polypeptide(L)'
;MTSLKNVLEEIVVVEAQAQLKQISQPIREAINLSEVAAFALNRLPVLYASTSRGWLQQRKRAHSELKNQVTSAVQQALLGIKRDPLRKSTKLAASKVETPAHVLSRLQKLFSKLSLQWQDVPQAFQETLNLVSHSQDYVGLSINDRHRLQDIKGYLQRKNPQQSSDRASDRDWQYQADLPNPELNSYIISASYFLVNVLEDLAIREVKNQLTYMANVLPRKVGVDDVCAYVLNRLPAMYATSEQGVIWQTQKAKEQLSSQIESTVIQSLMTLGKTPRRLADPIPLFKFEEECEKAINELRMIFQRDDITWKNIASLAEYAINNEKQGISNWRQQWRMLGQIYSEMYLKPGDADLSLAYNNDGEVLIVKAHTKQAFGWLADNPKNLGISTLRLFPAVAEIELYGFFLDFSVSYTREEMAADGII
;
A
#
# COMPACT_ATOMS: atom_id res chain seq x y z
N MET A 1 -2.38 -11.45 8.48
CA MET A 1 -2.09 -11.04 7.10
C MET A 1 -2.19 -12.28 6.25
N THR A 2 -2.91 -12.24 5.14
CA THR A 2 -3.18 -13.44 4.36
C THR A 2 -2.05 -13.63 3.37
N SER A 3 -1.25 -14.67 3.59
CA SER A 3 -0.22 -15.15 2.66
C SER A 3 -0.88 -15.78 1.42
N LEU A 4 -1.83 -15.09 0.81
CA LEU A 4 -2.74 -15.57 -0.20
C LEU A 4 -2.59 -14.70 -1.43
N LYS A 5 -2.28 -15.30 -2.57
CA LYS A 5 -2.08 -14.55 -3.81
C LYS A 5 -2.53 -15.36 -5.03
N ASN A 6 -3.21 -14.69 -5.96
CA ASN A 6 -3.52 -15.24 -7.26
C ASN A 6 -2.32 -15.07 -8.20
N VAL A 7 -1.77 -16.18 -8.67
CA VAL A 7 -0.62 -16.20 -9.59
C VAL A 7 -0.91 -15.51 -10.92
N LEU A 8 -2.15 -15.56 -11.39
CA LEU A 8 -2.51 -15.03 -12.71
C LEU A 8 -2.49 -13.50 -12.78
N GLU A 9 -2.53 -12.78 -11.66
CA GLU A 9 -2.49 -11.32 -11.66
C GLU A 9 -1.21 -10.79 -12.35
N GLU A 10 -0.05 -11.32 -11.98
CA GLU A 10 1.24 -10.97 -12.58
C GLU A 10 1.25 -11.31 -14.08
N ILE A 11 0.85 -12.53 -14.43
CA ILE A 11 0.95 -13.06 -15.78
C ILE A 11 0.03 -12.30 -16.75
N VAL A 12 -1.20 -12.00 -16.33
CA VAL A 12 -2.17 -11.23 -17.13
C VAL A 12 -1.69 -9.81 -17.36
N VAL A 13 -1.12 -9.15 -16.33
CA VAL A 13 -0.59 -7.78 -16.46
C VAL A 13 0.59 -7.73 -17.42
N VAL A 14 1.54 -8.66 -17.29
CA VAL A 14 2.70 -8.74 -18.19
C VAL A 14 2.27 -8.98 -19.64
N GLU A 15 1.29 -9.87 -19.86
CA GLU A 15 0.75 -10.13 -21.19
C GLU A 15 -0.01 -8.92 -21.75
N ALA A 16 -0.83 -8.24 -20.94
CA ALA A 16 -1.53 -7.02 -21.35
C ALA A 16 -0.56 -5.90 -21.75
N GLN A 17 0.53 -5.72 -21.01
CA GLN A 17 1.58 -4.79 -21.37
C GLN A 17 2.27 -5.18 -22.70
N ALA A 18 2.57 -6.47 -22.89
CA ALA A 18 3.20 -6.96 -24.11
C ALA A 18 2.33 -6.71 -25.35
N GLN A 19 1.03 -7.00 -25.27
CA GLN A 19 0.09 -6.76 -26.38
C GLN A 19 -0.14 -5.25 -26.63
N LEU A 20 -0.19 -4.42 -25.59
CA LEU A 20 -0.32 -2.96 -25.75
C LEU A 20 0.88 -2.30 -26.45
N LYS A 21 2.09 -2.85 -26.30
CA LYS A 21 3.28 -2.38 -27.02
C LYS A 21 3.17 -2.56 -28.53
N GLN A 22 2.37 -3.53 -28.98
CA GLN A 22 2.16 -3.82 -30.41
C GLN A 22 1.05 -2.95 -31.03
N ILE A 23 0.24 -2.27 -30.22
CA ILE A 23 -0.86 -1.42 -30.66
C ILE A 23 -0.37 0.03 -30.87
N SER A 24 -1.00 0.75 -31.81
CA SER A 24 -0.68 2.14 -32.14
C SER A 24 -0.88 3.11 -30.97
N GLN A 25 -0.02 4.14 -30.90
CA GLN A 25 0.01 5.16 -29.85
C GLN A 25 -1.36 5.77 -29.47
N PRO A 26 -2.24 6.19 -30.42
CA PRO A 26 -3.51 6.85 -30.06
C PRO A 26 -4.49 5.90 -29.35
N ILE A 27 -4.41 4.59 -29.64
CA ILE A 27 -5.26 3.59 -28.99
C ILE A 27 -4.67 3.23 -27.61
N ARG A 28 -3.34 3.21 -27.48
CA ARG A 28 -2.64 2.92 -26.23
C ARG A 28 -2.98 3.92 -25.12
N GLU A 29 -3.05 5.20 -25.44
CA GLU A 29 -3.41 6.27 -24.46
C GLU A 29 -4.88 6.22 -24.03
N ALA A 30 -5.74 5.58 -24.84
CA ALA A 30 -7.15 5.45 -24.54
C ALA A 30 -7.49 4.27 -23.62
N ILE A 31 -6.62 3.25 -23.55
CA ILE A 31 -6.88 2.00 -22.85
C ILE A 31 -6.33 2.05 -21.42
N ASN A 32 -7.19 1.75 -20.45
CA ASN A 32 -6.80 1.59 -19.06
C ASN A 32 -6.34 0.14 -18.79
N LEU A 33 -5.04 -0.03 -18.52
CA LEU A 33 -4.42 -1.33 -18.22
C LEU A 33 -5.08 -2.08 -17.05
N SER A 34 -5.54 -1.38 -16.01
CA SER A 34 -6.16 -2.03 -14.86
C SER A 34 -7.50 -2.67 -15.24
N GLU A 35 -8.30 -1.99 -16.07
CA GLU A 35 -9.58 -2.51 -16.56
C GLU A 35 -9.36 -3.71 -17.48
N VAL A 36 -8.34 -3.67 -18.34
CA VAL A 36 -7.94 -4.81 -19.18
C VAL A 36 -7.60 -6.02 -18.32
N ALA A 37 -6.77 -5.83 -17.31
CA ALA A 37 -6.38 -6.90 -16.40
C ALA A 37 -7.59 -7.47 -15.63
N ALA A 38 -8.44 -6.62 -15.05
CA ALA A 38 -9.64 -7.07 -14.33
C ALA A 38 -10.64 -7.81 -15.24
N PHE A 39 -10.84 -7.31 -16.47
CA PHE A 39 -11.72 -7.95 -17.44
C PHE A 39 -11.20 -9.33 -17.85
N ALA A 40 -9.89 -9.45 -18.12
CA ALA A 40 -9.27 -10.73 -18.46
C ALA A 40 -9.31 -11.71 -17.28
N LEU A 41 -8.96 -11.26 -16.06
CA LEU A 41 -8.98 -12.10 -14.86
C LEU A 41 -10.37 -12.65 -14.54
N ASN A 42 -11.43 -11.88 -14.79
CA ASN A 42 -12.83 -12.33 -14.61
C ASN A 42 -13.28 -13.44 -15.58
N ARG A 43 -12.48 -13.76 -16.60
CA ARG A 43 -12.74 -14.84 -17.57
C ARG A 43 -11.80 -16.03 -17.43
N LEU A 44 -10.83 -15.93 -16.54
CA LEU A 44 -9.83 -16.96 -16.32
C LEU A 44 -10.14 -17.73 -15.02
N PRO A 45 -9.75 -19.02 -14.93
CA PRO A 45 -9.80 -19.73 -13.66
C PRO A 45 -8.84 -19.06 -12.67
N VAL A 46 -9.21 -18.91 -11.40
CA VAL A 46 -8.29 -18.34 -10.40
C VAL A 46 -7.28 -19.38 -9.92
N LEU A 47 -6.05 -18.94 -9.67
CA LEU A 47 -4.95 -19.80 -9.19
C LEU A 47 -4.31 -19.21 -7.93
N TYR A 48 -5.05 -19.29 -6.83
CA TYR A 48 -4.56 -18.93 -5.51
C TYR A 48 -3.60 -19.97 -4.96
N ALA A 49 -2.53 -19.48 -4.36
CA ALA A 49 -1.64 -20.25 -3.51
C ALA A 49 -1.61 -19.63 -2.10
N SER A 50 -1.30 -20.48 -1.11
CA SER A 50 -1.01 -20.10 0.28
C SER A 50 0.43 -20.46 0.70
N THR A 51 1.15 -21.23 -0.11
CA THR A 51 2.48 -21.79 0.19
C THR A 51 3.45 -21.58 -0.97
N SER A 52 4.76 -21.58 -0.68
CA SER A 52 5.83 -21.43 -1.70
C SER A 52 5.77 -22.50 -2.79
N ARG A 53 5.58 -23.77 -2.40
CA ARG A 53 5.45 -24.89 -3.33
C ARG A 53 4.18 -24.76 -4.19
N GLY A 54 3.06 -24.38 -3.57
CA GLY A 54 1.81 -24.12 -4.28
C GLY A 54 1.98 -22.99 -5.30
N TRP A 55 2.67 -21.92 -4.92
CA TRP A 55 2.98 -20.79 -5.80
C TRP A 55 3.76 -21.22 -7.05
N LEU A 56 4.86 -21.96 -6.87
CA LEU A 56 5.66 -22.50 -7.98
C LEU A 56 4.85 -23.43 -8.88
N GLN A 57 4.05 -24.32 -8.29
CA GLN A 57 3.22 -25.25 -9.04
C GLN A 57 2.17 -24.52 -9.88
N GLN A 58 1.49 -23.53 -9.31
CA GLN A 58 0.48 -22.74 -10.02
C GLN A 58 1.11 -21.85 -11.10
N ARG A 59 2.32 -21.30 -10.90
CA ARG A 59 3.08 -20.60 -11.96
C ARG A 59 3.41 -21.54 -13.10
N LYS A 60 3.92 -22.73 -12.81
CA LYS A 60 4.22 -23.74 -13.84
C LYS A 60 2.96 -24.07 -14.64
N ARG A 61 1.85 -24.32 -13.95
CA ARG A 61 0.55 -24.60 -14.57
C ARG A 61 0.07 -23.44 -15.47
N ALA A 62 0.17 -22.22 -14.98
CA ALA A 62 -0.22 -21.03 -15.74
C ALA A 62 0.57 -20.90 -17.05
N HIS A 63 1.89 -21.15 -17.02
CA HIS A 63 2.74 -21.08 -18.21
C HIS A 63 2.56 -22.28 -19.16
N SER A 64 2.28 -23.48 -18.65
CA SER A 64 2.15 -24.68 -19.48
C SER A 64 0.75 -24.87 -20.07
N GLU A 65 -0.30 -24.67 -19.26
CA GLU A 65 -1.68 -25.01 -19.63
C GLU A 65 -2.50 -23.78 -20.02
N LEU A 66 -2.35 -22.66 -19.31
CA LEU A 66 -3.25 -21.51 -19.43
C LEU A 66 -2.71 -20.40 -20.35
N LYS A 67 -1.49 -20.50 -20.87
CA LYS A 67 -0.87 -19.45 -21.68
C LYS A 67 -1.79 -18.97 -22.83
N ASN A 68 -2.34 -19.90 -23.60
CA ASN A 68 -3.22 -19.57 -24.74
C ASN A 68 -4.56 -18.96 -24.29
N GLN A 69 -5.07 -19.37 -23.12
CA GLN A 69 -6.29 -18.80 -22.54
C GLN A 69 -6.03 -17.38 -22.06
N VAL A 70 -4.89 -17.13 -21.43
CA VAL A 70 -4.47 -15.78 -20.98
C VAL A 70 -4.33 -14.85 -22.18
N THR A 71 -3.60 -15.26 -23.23
CA THR A 71 -3.40 -14.42 -24.42
C THR A 71 -4.73 -14.05 -25.08
N SER A 72 -5.65 -15.01 -25.21
CA SER A 72 -6.96 -14.78 -25.82
C SER A 72 -7.89 -13.93 -24.92
N ALA A 73 -7.87 -14.14 -23.60
CA ALA A 73 -8.63 -13.34 -22.65
C ALA A 73 -8.17 -11.87 -22.65
N VAL A 74 -6.85 -11.63 -22.68
CA VAL A 74 -6.27 -10.29 -22.79
C VAL A 74 -6.62 -9.64 -24.13
N GLN A 75 -6.53 -10.38 -25.23
CA GLN A 75 -6.92 -9.87 -26.54
C GLN A 75 -8.40 -9.48 -26.58
N GLN A 76 -9.29 -10.31 -26.02
CA GLN A 76 -10.71 -9.99 -25.90
C GLN A 76 -10.95 -8.78 -24.98
N ALA A 77 -10.16 -8.63 -23.91
CA ALA A 77 -10.23 -7.48 -23.03
C ALA A 77 -9.86 -6.18 -23.76
N LEU A 78 -8.78 -6.19 -24.54
CA LEU A 78 -8.33 -5.05 -25.33
C LEU A 78 -9.36 -4.65 -26.40
N LEU A 79 -10.08 -5.61 -26.99
CA LEU A 79 -11.14 -5.33 -27.96
C LEU A 79 -12.45 -4.89 -27.31
N GLY A 80 -12.77 -5.44 -26.13
CA GLY A 80 -14.02 -5.22 -25.42
C GLY A 80 -14.08 -3.92 -24.63
N ILE A 81 -12.92 -3.41 -24.18
CA ILE A 81 -12.81 -2.13 -23.48
C ILE A 81 -12.76 -1.02 -24.52
N LYS A 82 -13.92 -0.72 -25.10
CA LYS A 82 -14.15 0.53 -25.81
C LYS A 82 -14.50 1.60 -24.77
N ARG A 83 -13.93 2.80 -24.90
CA ARG A 83 -14.29 3.95 -24.06
C ARG A 83 -15.79 4.16 -24.15
N ASP A 84 -16.52 3.91 -23.07
CA ASP A 84 -17.81 4.53 -22.86
C ASP A 84 -17.54 5.98 -22.45
N PRO A 85 -17.80 6.99 -23.30
CA PRO A 85 -17.52 8.40 -22.98
C PRO A 85 -18.36 8.90 -21.79
N LEU A 86 -19.41 8.17 -21.43
CA LEU A 86 -20.27 8.46 -20.27
C LEU A 86 -19.79 7.78 -18.97
N ARG A 87 -18.88 6.81 -19.06
CA ARG A 87 -18.39 6.06 -17.91
C ARG A 87 -17.23 6.83 -17.27
N LYS A 88 -17.54 7.67 -16.28
CA LYS A 88 -16.51 8.27 -15.42
C LYS A 88 -15.84 7.13 -14.65
N SER A 89 -14.62 6.76 -15.03
CA SER A 89 -13.82 5.77 -14.28
C SER A 89 -13.39 6.38 -12.95
N THR A 90 -14.25 6.30 -11.93
CA THR A 90 -13.84 6.64 -10.57
C THR A 90 -12.87 5.55 -10.13
N LYS A 91 -11.56 5.82 -10.20
CA LYS A 91 -10.50 4.95 -9.70
C LYS A 91 -10.79 4.64 -8.23
N LEU A 92 -10.52 3.42 -7.77
CA LEU A 92 -10.68 3.10 -6.35
C LEU A 92 -9.91 4.12 -5.51
N ALA A 93 -10.57 4.67 -4.50
CA ALA A 93 -9.90 5.50 -3.51
C ALA A 93 -8.79 4.66 -2.85
N ALA A 94 -7.57 5.19 -2.87
CA ALA A 94 -6.39 4.50 -2.35
C ALA A 94 -6.65 3.93 -0.95
N SER A 95 -7.36 4.68 -0.10
CA SER A 95 -7.71 4.36 1.29
C SER A 95 -8.43 3.02 1.52
N LYS A 96 -9.17 2.48 0.54
CA LYS A 96 -9.90 1.20 0.70
C LYS A 96 -9.05 -0.04 0.37
N VAL A 97 -7.89 0.12 -0.27
CA VAL A 97 -7.05 -0.98 -0.80
C VAL A 97 -5.59 -0.81 -0.42
N GLU A 98 -5.26 0.11 0.50
CA GLU A 98 -3.87 0.29 0.91
C GLU A 98 -3.34 -1.03 1.48
N THR A 99 -2.52 -1.71 0.68
CA THR A 99 -1.63 -2.76 1.14
C THR A 99 -0.25 -2.16 1.30
N PRO A 100 0.65 -2.77 2.08
CA PRO A 100 2.01 -2.28 2.20
C PRO A 100 2.68 -2.12 0.81
N ALA A 101 2.41 -3.01 -0.15
CA ALA A 101 2.87 -2.86 -1.53
C ALA A 101 2.47 -1.53 -2.20
N HIS A 102 1.26 -1.00 -1.93
CA HIS A 102 0.83 0.31 -2.45
C HIS A 102 1.67 1.43 -1.87
N VAL A 103 1.92 1.39 -0.57
CA VAL A 103 2.73 2.39 0.12
C VAL A 103 4.17 2.34 -0.39
N LEU A 104 4.75 1.15 -0.54
CA LEU A 104 6.08 1.00 -1.13
C LEU A 104 6.14 1.59 -2.54
N SER A 105 5.13 1.34 -3.38
CA SER A 105 5.07 1.92 -4.73
C SER A 105 4.97 3.45 -4.72
N ARG A 106 4.30 4.03 -3.72
CA ARG A 106 4.22 5.48 -3.52
C ARG A 106 5.56 6.02 -3.05
N LEU A 107 6.22 5.36 -2.09
CA LEU A 107 7.56 5.71 -1.61
C LEU A 107 8.61 5.62 -2.73
N GLN A 108 8.55 4.59 -3.59
CA GLN A 108 9.42 4.46 -4.77
C GLN A 108 9.30 5.68 -5.70
N LYS A 109 8.07 6.16 -5.94
CA LYS A 109 7.82 7.38 -6.73
C LYS A 109 8.32 8.62 -6.01
N LEU A 110 8.09 8.73 -4.71
CA LEU A 110 8.52 9.88 -3.90
C LEU A 110 10.05 10.01 -3.85
N PHE A 111 10.76 8.89 -3.66
CA PHE A 111 12.22 8.87 -3.59
C PHE A 111 12.89 8.76 -4.96
N SER A 112 12.12 8.67 -6.06
CA SER A 112 12.62 8.45 -7.42
C SER A 112 13.53 7.22 -7.56
N LYS A 113 13.33 6.19 -6.73
CA LYS A 113 14.07 4.92 -6.72
C LYS A 113 13.12 3.77 -7.02
N LEU A 114 13.13 3.28 -8.27
CA LEU A 114 12.20 2.22 -8.73
C LEU A 114 12.50 0.83 -8.14
N SER A 115 13.75 0.58 -7.75
CA SER A 115 14.22 -0.72 -7.19
C SER A 115 14.22 -0.79 -5.67
N LEU A 116 13.57 0.16 -5.01
CA LEU A 116 13.61 0.28 -3.56
C LEU A 116 12.79 -0.83 -2.90
N GLN A 117 13.46 -1.62 -2.06
CA GLN A 117 12.83 -2.62 -1.20
C GLN A 117 12.49 -2.00 0.17
N TRP A 118 11.67 -2.68 0.96
CA TRP A 118 11.32 -2.22 2.29
C TRP A 118 12.55 -2.02 3.18
N GLN A 119 13.55 -2.90 3.08
CA GLN A 119 14.81 -2.81 3.83
C GLN A 119 15.58 -1.51 3.55
N ASP A 120 15.47 -0.97 2.33
CA ASP A 120 16.20 0.24 1.91
C ASP A 120 15.43 1.52 2.22
N VAL A 121 14.15 1.43 2.63
CA VAL A 121 13.29 2.60 2.89
C VAL A 121 13.93 3.55 3.92
N PRO A 122 14.43 3.09 5.09
CA PRO A 122 14.97 4.00 6.10
C PRO A 122 16.20 4.77 5.59
N GLN A 123 17.10 4.08 4.88
CA GLN A 123 18.30 4.69 4.31
C GLN A 123 17.94 5.67 3.18
N ALA A 124 17.06 5.27 2.27
CA ALA A 124 16.61 6.13 1.18
C ALA A 124 15.89 7.39 1.71
N PHE A 125 15.11 7.27 2.79
CA PHE A 125 14.47 8.42 3.43
C PHE A 125 15.53 9.41 3.92
N GLN A 126 16.53 8.96 4.67
CA GLN A 126 17.61 9.81 5.15
C GLN A 126 18.41 10.44 4.01
N GLU A 127 18.74 9.67 2.98
CA GLU A 127 19.45 10.18 1.79
C GLU A 127 18.64 11.26 1.07
N THR A 128 17.33 11.07 0.90
CA THR A 128 16.48 12.09 0.25
C THR A 128 16.37 13.36 1.08
N LEU A 129 16.25 13.25 2.42
CA LEU A 129 16.30 14.43 3.29
C LEU A 129 17.65 15.15 3.17
N ASN A 130 18.76 14.40 3.14
CA ASN A 130 20.09 14.99 2.97
C ASN A 130 20.22 15.67 1.59
N LEU A 131 19.71 15.07 0.52
CA LEU A 131 19.75 15.69 -0.81
C LEU A 131 18.92 16.99 -0.87
N VAL A 132 17.77 17.01 -0.20
CA VAL A 132 16.92 18.21 -0.11
C VAL A 132 17.57 19.29 0.75
N SER A 133 18.17 18.94 1.89
CA SER A 133 18.86 19.91 2.75
C SER A 133 20.05 20.55 2.03
N HIS A 134 20.86 19.76 1.32
CA HIS A 134 21.98 20.28 0.54
C HIS A 134 21.52 21.11 -0.67
N SER A 135 20.28 20.95 -1.15
CA SER A 135 19.74 21.79 -2.22
C SER A 135 19.46 23.23 -1.75
N GLN A 136 19.28 23.46 -0.45
CA GLN A 136 19.10 24.80 0.11
C GLN A 136 20.38 25.62 0.19
N ASP A 137 21.53 24.97 0.34
CA ASP A 137 22.84 25.64 0.25
C ASP A 137 23.11 26.22 -1.16
N TYR A 138 22.33 25.82 -2.18
CA TYR A 138 22.39 26.38 -3.54
C TYR A 138 21.32 27.45 -3.83
N VAL A 139 20.46 27.79 -2.86
CA VAL A 139 19.43 28.83 -3.05
C VAL A 139 20.07 30.23 -3.13
N GLY A 140 21.28 30.42 -2.58
CA GLY A 140 22.07 31.66 -2.71
C GLY A 140 22.94 31.78 -3.97
N LEU A 141 23.01 30.75 -4.82
CA LEU A 141 23.86 30.75 -6.03
C LEU A 141 23.05 31.16 -7.26
N SER A 142 23.61 32.08 -8.05
CA SER A 142 23.05 32.56 -9.31
C SER A 142 22.74 31.40 -10.26
N ILE A 143 21.73 31.55 -11.11
CA ILE A 143 21.32 30.55 -12.12
C ILE A 143 22.54 30.08 -12.96
N ASN A 144 23.51 30.96 -13.22
CA ASN A 144 24.74 30.63 -13.93
C ASN A 144 25.71 29.74 -13.12
N ASP A 145 25.74 29.89 -11.80
CA ASP A 145 26.60 29.09 -10.92
C ASP A 145 26.03 27.68 -10.74
N ARG A 146 24.70 27.52 -10.81
CA ARG A 146 24.03 26.22 -10.80
C ARG A 146 24.36 25.37 -12.04
N HIS A 147 24.40 25.98 -13.22
CA HIS A 147 24.83 25.31 -14.44
C HIS A 147 26.32 24.92 -14.39
N ARG A 148 27.17 25.82 -13.89
CA ARG A 148 28.60 25.51 -13.70
C ARG A 148 28.84 24.38 -12.72
N LEU A 149 28.09 24.30 -11.63
CA LEU A 149 28.22 23.22 -10.66
C LEU A 149 27.69 21.89 -11.19
N GLN A 150 26.63 21.90 -12.00
CA GLN A 150 26.17 20.70 -12.72
C GLN A 150 27.21 20.22 -13.74
N ASP A 151 27.85 21.14 -14.48
CA ASP A 151 28.94 20.81 -15.39
C ASP A 151 30.15 20.25 -14.63
N ILE A 152 30.58 20.89 -13.53
CA ILE A 152 31.69 20.43 -12.69
C ILE A 152 31.40 19.05 -12.08
N LYS A 153 30.16 18.79 -11.64
CA LYS A 153 29.74 17.50 -11.11
C LYS A 153 29.72 16.43 -12.21
N GLY A 154 29.31 16.79 -13.43
CA GLY A 154 29.45 15.95 -14.62
C GLY A 154 30.90 15.67 -15.00
N TYR A 155 31.81 16.63 -14.82
CA TYR A 155 33.25 16.46 -15.03
C TYR A 155 33.92 15.60 -13.96
N LEU A 156 33.48 15.67 -12.70
CA LEU A 156 33.97 14.83 -11.62
C LEU A 156 33.48 13.38 -11.74
N GLN A 157 32.24 13.16 -12.18
CA GLN A 157 31.71 11.83 -12.45
C GLN A 157 32.33 11.17 -13.69
N ARG A 158 32.87 11.95 -14.64
CA ARG A 158 33.60 11.43 -15.81
C ARG A 158 35.02 10.95 -15.50
N LYS A 159 35.55 11.18 -14.29
CA LYS A 159 36.91 10.79 -13.93
C LYS A 159 36.96 9.45 -13.20
N ASN A 160 36.41 8.43 -13.84
CA ASN A 160 36.76 7.02 -13.59
C ASN A 160 36.81 6.30 -14.95
N PRO A 161 37.98 6.28 -15.65
CA PRO A 161 38.10 5.60 -16.94
C PRO A 161 38.91 4.31 -16.81
N GLN A 162 38.23 3.17 -16.88
CA GLN A 162 38.68 1.84 -17.31
C GLN A 162 37.50 0.88 -17.06
N GLN A 163 36.78 0.30 -18.02
CA GLN A 163 37.21 -0.32 -19.27
C GLN A 163 36.07 -0.37 -20.31
N SER A 164 36.52 -0.31 -21.57
CA SER A 164 36.01 -0.96 -22.79
C SER A 164 34.66 -0.55 -23.38
N SER A 165 34.83 0.08 -24.54
CA SER A 165 33.88 0.33 -25.60
C SER A 165 33.47 -0.93 -26.38
N ASP A 166 32.37 -0.73 -27.11
CA ASP A 166 32.06 -1.23 -28.44
C ASP A 166 31.08 -2.40 -28.63
N ARG A 167 30.05 -2.05 -29.43
CA ARG A 167 29.04 -2.85 -30.14
C ARG A 167 27.69 -3.04 -29.44
N ALA A 168 26.78 -2.08 -29.64
CA ALA A 168 25.35 -2.37 -29.79
C ALA A 168 24.62 -1.16 -30.40
N SER A 169 24.51 -1.12 -31.72
CA SER A 169 23.28 -0.64 -32.35
C SER A 169 22.18 -1.64 -32.00
N ASP A 170 20.96 -1.15 -31.72
CA ASP A 170 19.69 -1.91 -31.75
C ASP A 170 19.07 -2.42 -30.42
N ARG A 171 19.08 -1.62 -29.32
CA ARG A 171 18.29 -1.92 -28.09
C ARG A 171 17.81 -0.68 -27.31
N ASP A 172 16.85 0.08 -27.85
CA ASP A 172 16.32 1.28 -27.18
C ASP A 172 14.90 1.12 -26.55
N TRP A 173 14.50 -0.09 -26.13
CA TRP A 173 13.19 -0.30 -25.46
C TRP A 173 13.23 -1.19 -24.20
N GLN A 174 14.33 -1.18 -23.43
CA GLN A 174 14.49 -2.00 -22.21
C GLN A 174 14.31 -1.27 -20.87
N TYR A 175 13.82 -0.03 -20.85
CA TYR A 175 13.49 0.66 -19.58
C TYR A 175 12.08 0.30 -19.08
N GLN A 176 11.89 -0.94 -18.64
CA GLN A 176 10.83 -1.33 -17.67
C GLN A 176 10.88 -2.81 -17.24
N ALA A 177 11.84 -3.62 -17.71
CA ALA A 177 11.82 -5.08 -17.50
C ALA A 177 12.70 -5.60 -16.35
N ASP A 178 13.76 -4.91 -15.93
CA ASP A 178 14.72 -5.49 -14.99
C ASP A 178 14.83 -4.65 -13.70
N LEU A 179 13.81 -4.78 -12.85
CA LEU A 179 14.02 -4.64 -11.41
C LEU A 179 14.73 -5.92 -10.93
N PRO A 180 15.73 -5.83 -10.03
CA PRO A 180 16.62 -6.95 -9.69
C PRO A 180 15.96 -8.14 -8.98
N ASN A 181 14.63 -8.19 -8.86
CA ASN A 181 13.92 -9.29 -8.21
C ASN A 181 12.50 -9.51 -8.82
N PRO A 182 12.24 -10.63 -9.54
CA PRO A 182 10.92 -10.92 -10.10
C PRO A 182 9.82 -11.08 -9.03
N GLU A 183 10.19 -11.45 -7.81
CA GLU A 183 9.26 -11.56 -6.69
C GLU A 183 8.75 -10.19 -6.23
N LEU A 184 9.60 -9.15 -6.27
CA LEU A 184 9.22 -7.78 -5.94
C LEU A 184 8.22 -7.22 -6.97
N ASN A 185 8.39 -7.55 -8.25
CA ASN A 185 7.44 -7.17 -9.29
C ASN A 185 6.06 -7.77 -9.02
N SER A 186 6.00 -9.06 -8.69
CA SER A 186 4.75 -9.74 -8.34
C SER A 186 4.05 -9.09 -7.13
N TYR A 187 4.84 -8.64 -6.15
CA TYR A 187 4.36 -7.92 -4.97
C TYR A 187 3.76 -6.55 -5.32
N ILE A 188 4.45 -5.76 -6.15
CA ILE A 188 4.06 -4.37 -6.48
C ILE A 188 2.95 -4.32 -7.54
N ILE A 189 2.87 -5.30 -8.46
CA ILE A 189 1.96 -5.25 -9.61
C ILE A 189 0.49 -5.06 -9.18
N SER A 190 -0.02 -5.86 -8.23
CA SER A 190 -1.41 -5.70 -7.77
C SER A 190 -1.68 -4.33 -7.18
N ALA A 191 -0.66 -3.75 -6.55
CA ALA A 191 -0.75 -2.44 -5.94
C ALA A 191 -0.72 -1.30 -6.96
N SER A 192 0.05 -1.45 -8.03
CA SER A 192 0.14 -0.46 -9.09
C SER A 192 -1.15 -0.34 -9.91
N TYR A 193 -1.90 -1.43 -10.04
CA TYR A 193 -3.11 -1.51 -10.87
C TYR A 193 -4.43 -1.49 -10.09
N PHE A 194 -4.41 -1.43 -8.75
CA PHE A 194 -5.60 -1.42 -7.89
C PHE A 194 -6.58 -2.57 -8.20
N LEU A 195 -6.05 -3.75 -8.42
CA LEU A 195 -6.84 -4.96 -8.70
C LEU A 195 -7.26 -5.59 -7.39
N VAL A 196 -8.57 -5.68 -7.15
CA VAL A 196 -9.13 -6.33 -5.96
C VAL A 196 -10.12 -7.40 -6.37
N ASN A 197 -9.91 -8.63 -5.88
CA ASN A 197 -10.93 -9.66 -5.95
C ASN A 197 -11.86 -9.54 -4.74
N VAL A 198 -13.13 -9.20 -5.00
CA VAL A 198 -14.15 -8.97 -3.96
C VAL A 198 -14.42 -10.23 -3.12
N LEU A 199 -14.20 -11.42 -3.69
CA LEU A 199 -14.41 -12.67 -2.97
C LEU A 199 -13.37 -12.94 -1.87
N GLU A 200 -12.18 -12.35 -1.93
CA GLU A 200 -11.14 -12.60 -0.93
C GLU A 200 -11.62 -12.21 0.47
N ASP A 201 -12.11 -10.98 0.63
CA ASP A 201 -12.57 -10.48 1.92
C ASP A 201 -13.83 -11.22 2.41
N LEU A 202 -14.77 -11.54 1.51
CA LEU A 202 -15.96 -12.32 1.85
C LEU A 202 -15.61 -13.73 2.31
N ALA A 203 -14.71 -14.42 1.59
CA ALA A 203 -14.26 -15.75 1.94
C ALA A 203 -13.48 -15.75 3.26
N ILE A 204 -12.58 -14.79 3.49
CA ILE A 204 -11.82 -14.67 4.74
C ILE A 204 -12.76 -14.46 5.93
N ARG A 205 -13.76 -13.58 5.79
CA ARG A 205 -14.75 -13.34 6.85
C ARG A 205 -15.55 -14.61 7.15
N GLU A 206 -16.03 -15.29 6.12
CA GLU A 206 -16.82 -16.51 6.31
C GLU A 206 -16.00 -17.66 6.91
N VAL A 207 -14.76 -17.86 6.46
CA VAL A 207 -13.85 -18.86 7.05
C VAL A 207 -13.59 -18.57 8.52
N LYS A 208 -13.36 -17.30 8.89
CA LYS A 208 -13.19 -16.92 10.31
C LYS A 208 -14.44 -17.21 11.13
N ASN A 209 -15.62 -16.85 10.62
CA ASN A 209 -16.89 -17.14 11.28
C ASN A 209 -17.07 -18.65 11.48
N GLN A 210 -16.95 -19.45 10.41
CA GLN A 210 -17.15 -20.90 10.48
C GLN A 210 -16.11 -21.60 11.35
N LEU A 211 -14.86 -21.13 11.38
CA LEU A 211 -13.84 -21.66 12.29
C LEU A 211 -14.20 -21.44 13.77
N THR A 212 -14.87 -20.33 14.12
CA THR A 212 -15.32 -20.14 15.51
C THR A 212 -16.41 -21.14 15.90
N TYR A 213 -17.34 -21.46 15.01
CA TYR A 213 -18.42 -22.43 15.27
C TYR A 213 -17.95 -23.88 15.21
N MET A 214 -17.05 -24.20 14.28
CA MET A 214 -16.58 -25.58 14.01
C MET A 214 -15.28 -25.94 14.74
N ALA A 215 -14.72 -25.05 15.57
CA ALA A 215 -13.46 -25.29 16.29
C ALA A 215 -13.45 -26.62 17.06
N ASN A 216 -14.60 -27.01 17.62
CA ASN A 216 -14.75 -28.23 18.42
C ASN A 216 -15.05 -29.49 17.58
N VAL A 217 -15.52 -29.31 16.33
CA VAL A 217 -15.92 -30.41 15.43
C VAL A 217 -14.74 -30.87 14.56
N LEU A 218 -13.80 -29.98 14.31
CA LEU A 218 -12.66 -30.28 13.45
C LEU A 218 -11.66 -31.18 14.18
N PRO A 219 -11.21 -32.28 13.54
CA PRO A 219 -10.22 -33.18 14.14
C PRO A 219 -8.85 -32.51 14.32
N ARG A 220 -8.59 -31.41 13.60
CA ARG A 220 -7.30 -30.70 13.57
C ARG A 220 -7.49 -29.20 13.33
N LYS A 221 -6.55 -28.40 13.84
CA LYS A 221 -6.48 -26.96 13.58
C LYS A 221 -6.05 -26.70 12.14
N VAL A 222 -6.93 -26.08 11.35
CA VAL A 222 -6.69 -25.72 9.95
C VAL A 222 -6.28 -24.24 9.87
N GLY A 223 -5.34 -23.90 8.97
CA GLY A 223 -4.94 -22.52 8.70
C GLY A 223 -5.99 -21.79 7.86
N VAL A 224 -6.30 -20.53 8.20
CA VAL A 224 -7.28 -19.70 7.47
C VAL A 224 -6.87 -19.54 6.00
N ASP A 225 -5.58 -19.32 5.73
CA ASP A 225 -5.07 -19.04 4.38
C ASP A 225 -5.18 -20.24 3.45
N ASP A 226 -4.94 -21.46 3.96
CA ASP A 226 -5.06 -22.70 3.18
C ASP A 226 -6.52 -22.97 2.79
N VAL A 227 -7.45 -22.71 3.72
CA VAL A 227 -8.89 -22.81 3.49
C VAL A 227 -9.33 -21.78 2.46
N CYS A 228 -8.89 -20.52 2.61
CA CYS A 228 -9.22 -19.45 1.66
C CYS A 228 -8.69 -19.77 0.25
N ALA A 229 -7.44 -20.23 0.12
CA ALA A 229 -6.88 -20.64 -1.17
C ALA A 229 -7.69 -21.79 -1.80
N TYR A 230 -8.10 -22.77 -1.00
CA TYR A 230 -8.91 -23.90 -1.48
C TYR A 230 -10.31 -23.49 -1.92
N VAL A 231 -10.95 -22.57 -1.18
CA VAL A 231 -12.29 -22.04 -1.47
C VAL A 231 -12.26 -21.17 -2.72
N LEU A 232 -11.37 -20.17 -2.76
CA LEU A 232 -11.29 -19.23 -3.89
C LEU A 232 -10.98 -19.95 -5.20
N ASN A 233 -10.13 -20.98 -5.20
CA ASN A 233 -9.86 -21.81 -6.38
C ASN A 233 -11.09 -22.59 -6.94
N ARG A 234 -12.23 -22.58 -6.25
CA ARG A 234 -13.50 -23.17 -6.71
C ARG A 234 -14.58 -22.16 -7.03
N LEU A 235 -14.32 -20.88 -6.76
CA LEU A 235 -15.26 -19.81 -7.00
C LEU A 235 -14.85 -19.03 -8.27
N PRO A 236 -15.82 -18.39 -8.96
CA PRO A 236 -15.51 -17.52 -10.08
C PRO A 236 -14.73 -16.28 -9.61
N ALA A 237 -13.82 -15.76 -10.43
CA ALA A 237 -13.12 -14.52 -10.12
C ALA A 237 -14.06 -13.31 -10.20
N MET A 238 -13.98 -12.38 -9.24
CA MET A 238 -14.72 -11.12 -9.26
C MET A 238 -13.82 -9.93 -8.93
N TYR A 239 -12.95 -9.63 -9.89
CA TYR A 239 -12.08 -8.47 -9.88
C TYR A 239 -12.83 -7.18 -10.23
N ALA A 240 -12.52 -6.13 -9.48
CA ALA A 240 -12.99 -4.78 -9.73
C ALA A 240 -11.84 -3.77 -9.55
N THR A 241 -11.92 -2.69 -10.33
CA THR A 241 -10.94 -1.57 -10.35
C THR A 241 -11.57 -0.21 -10.01
N SER A 242 -12.90 -0.15 -9.96
CA SER A 242 -13.68 1.04 -9.58
C SER A 242 -14.48 0.78 -8.31
N GLU A 243 -14.71 1.82 -7.52
CA GLU A 243 -15.46 1.71 -6.26
C GLU A 243 -16.88 1.20 -6.48
N GLN A 244 -17.56 1.74 -7.50
CA GLN A 244 -18.88 1.26 -7.91
C GLN A 244 -18.82 -0.21 -8.34
N GLY A 245 -17.76 -0.62 -9.04
CA GLY A 245 -17.52 -2.01 -9.41
C GLY A 245 -17.37 -2.92 -8.19
N VAL A 246 -16.65 -2.49 -7.16
CA VAL A 246 -16.51 -3.24 -5.90
C VAL A 246 -17.86 -3.39 -5.21
N ILE A 247 -18.63 -2.30 -5.08
CA ILE A 247 -19.97 -2.34 -4.47
C ILE A 247 -20.88 -3.30 -5.24
N TRP A 248 -20.93 -3.16 -6.57
CA TRP A 248 -21.78 -3.98 -7.42
C TRP A 248 -21.38 -5.47 -7.38
N GLN A 249 -20.09 -5.78 -7.51
CA GLN A 249 -19.60 -7.16 -7.39
C GLN A 249 -19.85 -7.73 -6.00
N THR A 250 -19.75 -6.91 -4.95
CA THR A 250 -20.02 -7.36 -3.57
C THR A 250 -21.49 -7.69 -3.39
N GLN A 251 -22.39 -6.86 -3.91
CA GLN A 251 -23.82 -7.12 -3.88
C GLN A 251 -24.16 -8.39 -4.67
N LYS A 252 -23.63 -8.52 -5.89
CA LYS A 252 -23.81 -9.70 -6.72
C LYS A 252 -23.30 -10.98 -6.04
N ALA A 253 -22.12 -10.91 -5.40
CA ALA A 253 -21.57 -12.02 -4.63
C ALA A 253 -22.50 -12.47 -3.49
N LYS A 254 -23.06 -11.51 -2.75
CA LYS A 254 -23.99 -11.80 -1.65
C LYS A 254 -25.30 -12.42 -2.14
N GLU A 255 -25.84 -11.91 -3.23
CA GLU A 255 -27.12 -12.38 -3.79
C GLU A 255 -26.99 -13.76 -4.45
N GLN A 256 -25.92 -14.01 -5.21
CA GLN A 256 -25.82 -15.19 -6.08
C GLN A 256 -24.92 -16.30 -5.52
N LEU A 257 -23.92 -15.95 -4.69
CA LEU A 257 -22.84 -16.87 -4.32
C LEU A 257 -22.74 -17.12 -2.81
N SER A 258 -23.56 -16.49 -1.97
CA SER A 258 -23.51 -16.66 -0.50
C SER A 258 -23.60 -18.13 -0.07
N SER A 259 -24.65 -18.84 -0.50
CA SER A 259 -24.84 -20.26 -0.19
C SER A 259 -23.73 -21.16 -0.76
N GLN A 260 -23.19 -20.82 -1.93
CA GLN A 260 -22.07 -21.53 -2.53
C GLN A 260 -20.77 -21.31 -1.74
N ILE A 261 -20.52 -20.09 -1.27
CA ILE A 261 -19.36 -19.76 -0.43
C ILE A 261 -19.45 -20.55 0.87
N GLU A 262 -20.58 -20.52 1.56
CA GLU A 262 -20.77 -21.25 2.83
C GLU A 262 -20.54 -22.76 2.65
N SER A 263 -21.20 -23.37 1.66
CA SER A 263 -21.05 -24.81 1.40
C SER A 263 -19.62 -25.21 1.00
N THR A 264 -18.95 -24.41 0.17
CA THR A 264 -17.55 -24.66 -0.21
C THR A 264 -16.59 -24.46 0.96
N VAL A 265 -16.83 -23.48 1.84
CA VAL A 265 -16.08 -23.26 3.07
C VAL A 265 -16.22 -24.48 3.99
N ILE A 266 -17.44 -24.95 4.27
CA ILE A 266 -17.66 -26.13 5.12
C ILE A 266 -16.98 -27.37 4.52
N GLN A 267 -17.15 -27.61 3.22
CA GLN A 267 -16.49 -28.72 2.54
C GLN A 267 -14.96 -28.62 2.64
N SER A 268 -14.40 -27.42 2.47
CA SER A 268 -12.97 -27.18 2.55
C SER A 268 -12.40 -27.43 3.95
N LEU A 269 -13.10 -26.99 4.99
CA LEU A 269 -12.73 -27.22 6.38
C LEU A 269 -12.73 -28.72 6.71
N MET A 270 -13.75 -29.45 6.27
CA MET A 270 -13.84 -30.90 6.47
C MET A 270 -12.78 -31.66 5.69
N THR A 271 -12.45 -31.21 4.47
CA THR A 271 -11.43 -31.85 3.64
C THR A 271 -10.03 -31.62 4.21
N LEU A 272 -9.69 -30.36 4.50
CA LEU A 272 -8.38 -29.97 5.02
C LEU A 272 -8.15 -30.46 6.45
N GLY A 273 -9.21 -30.55 7.26
CA GLY A 273 -9.14 -31.15 8.60
C GLY A 273 -8.78 -32.64 8.58
N LYS A 274 -9.20 -33.38 7.54
CA LYS A 274 -8.86 -34.81 7.37
C LYS A 274 -7.45 -35.03 6.83
N THR A 275 -6.94 -34.12 6.00
CA THR A 275 -5.61 -34.26 5.40
C THR A 275 -4.49 -33.91 6.39
N PRO A 276 -3.37 -34.67 6.42
CA PRO A 276 -2.23 -34.32 7.26
C PRO A 276 -1.59 -33.01 6.78
N ARG A 277 -1.38 -32.09 7.73
CA ARG A 277 -0.68 -30.84 7.47
C ARG A 277 0.78 -31.16 7.15
N ARG A 278 1.20 -30.85 5.93
CA ARG A 278 2.61 -30.84 5.56
C ARG A 278 3.15 -29.48 5.99
N LEU A 279 4.26 -29.47 6.72
CA LEU A 279 5.00 -28.24 6.97
C LEU A 279 5.40 -27.69 5.60
N ALA A 280 4.88 -26.52 5.26
CA ALA A 280 5.13 -25.85 3.99
C ALA A 280 5.49 -24.41 4.30
N ASP A 281 6.53 -23.93 3.63
CA ASP A 281 6.98 -22.55 3.79
C ASP A 281 5.91 -21.59 3.25
N PRO A 282 5.76 -20.42 3.88
CA PRO A 282 4.87 -19.39 3.39
C PRO A 282 5.28 -18.94 1.98
N ILE A 283 4.38 -18.25 1.29
CA ILE A 283 4.69 -17.70 -0.04
C ILE A 283 5.91 -16.77 0.05
N PRO A 284 6.83 -16.78 -0.94
CA PRO A 284 8.01 -15.91 -0.95
C PRO A 284 7.68 -14.42 -0.72
N LEU A 285 6.50 -13.99 -1.18
CA LEU A 285 5.96 -12.64 -1.00
C LEU A 285 5.81 -12.21 0.46
N PHE A 286 5.68 -13.16 1.38
CA PHE A 286 5.58 -12.90 2.82
C PHE A 286 6.85 -12.25 3.39
N LYS A 287 8.01 -12.51 2.78
CA LYS A 287 9.28 -11.88 3.18
C LYS A 287 9.20 -10.36 3.11
N PHE A 288 8.49 -9.80 2.13
CA PHE A 288 8.32 -8.35 2.01
C PHE A 288 7.44 -7.75 3.11
N GLU A 289 6.51 -8.53 3.69
CA GLU A 289 5.74 -8.11 4.85
C GLU A 289 6.63 -8.05 6.11
N GLU A 290 7.49 -9.06 6.32
CA GLU A 290 8.47 -9.05 7.41
C GLU A 290 9.48 -7.91 7.26
N GLU A 291 9.94 -7.63 6.04
CA GLU A 291 10.82 -6.51 5.74
C GLU A 291 10.13 -5.16 6.01
N CYS A 292 8.85 -5.05 5.68
CA CYS A 292 8.05 -3.86 5.99
C CYS A 292 7.99 -3.64 7.50
N GLU A 293 7.71 -4.68 8.29
CA GLU A 293 7.68 -4.57 9.76
C GLU A 293 9.04 -4.16 10.34
N LYS A 294 10.14 -4.74 9.84
CA LYS A 294 11.51 -4.35 10.23
C LYS A 294 11.79 -2.89 9.88
N ALA A 295 11.48 -2.47 8.65
CA ALA A 295 11.70 -1.11 8.19
C ALA A 295 10.90 -0.09 9.01
N ILE A 296 9.64 -0.39 9.34
CA ILE A 296 8.83 0.48 10.21
C ILE A 296 9.45 0.59 11.59
N ASN A 297 9.90 -0.52 12.18
CA ASN A 297 10.55 -0.50 13.48
C ASN A 297 11.84 0.34 13.47
N GLU A 298 12.65 0.23 12.41
CA GLU A 298 13.82 1.08 12.23
C GLU A 298 13.45 2.56 12.09
N LEU A 299 12.40 2.88 11.32
CA LEU A 299 11.90 4.25 11.17
C LEU A 299 11.38 4.83 12.49
N ARG A 300 10.68 4.04 13.31
CA ARG A 300 10.24 4.46 14.66
C ARG A 300 11.43 4.84 15.53
N MET A 301 12.51 4.05 15.49
CA MET A 301 13.74 4.33 16.22
C MET A 301 14.44 5.59 15.70
N ILE A 302 14.52 5.77 14.38
CA ILE A 302 15.17 6.95 13.76
C ILE A 302 14.42 8.24 14.09
N PHE A 303 13.09 8.22 14.02
CA PHE A 303 12.24 9.40 14.22
C PHE A 303 11.75 9.58 15.66
N GLN A 304 12.01 8.63 16.56
CA GLN A 304 11.55 8.63 17.96
C GLN A 304 10.02 8.80 18.05
N ARG A 305 9.30 8.11 17.16
CA ARG A 305 7.86 8.24 16.96
C ARG A 305 7.24 6.86 16.87
N ASP A 306 6.45 6.49 17.88
CA ASP A 306 5.78 5.19 17.93
C ASP A 306 4.50 5.13 17.06
N ASP A 307 3.99 6.29 16.66
CA ASP A 307 2.80 6.40 15.81
C ASP A 307 3.05 6.01 14.35
N ILE A 308 4.31 5.88 13.92
CA ILE A 308 4.65 5.52 12.53
C ILE A 308 4.11 4.11 12.22
N THR A 309 3.34 4.04 11.14
CA THR A 309 2.81 2.82 10.54
C THR A 309 3.04 2.83 9.03
N TRP A 310 2.87 1.68 8.38
CA TRP A 310 2.96 1.64 6.92
C TRP A 310 1.90 2.54 6.25
N LYS A 311 0.77 2.84 6.89
CA LYS A 311 -0.26 3.71 6.30
C LYS A 311 0.16 5.17 6.28
N ASN A 312 0.75 5.66 7.37
CA ASN A 312 1.09 7.08 7.50
C ASN A 312 2.49 7.42 7.00
N ILE A 313 3.39 6.45 6.80
CA ILE A 313 4.77 6.75 6.41
C ILE A 313 4.86 7.54 5.09
N ALA A 314 3.98 7.28 4.13
CA ALA A 314 4.00 8.00 2.85
C ALA A 314 3.57 9.47 2.99
N SER A 315 2.54 9.76 3.79
CA SER A 315 2.13 11.15 4.05
C SER A 315 3.15 11.88 4.91
N LEU A 316 3.75 11.19 5.89
CA LEU A 316 4.85 11.73 6.70
C LEU A 316 6.08 12.03 5.84
N ALA A 317 6.44 11.15 4.90
CA ALA A 317 7.54 11.37 3.96
C ALA A 317 7.31 12.63 3.10
N GLU A 318 6.11 12.78 2.56
CA GLU A 318 5.73 13.97 1.77
C GLU A 318 5.81 15.25 2.61
N TYR A 319 5.31 15.22 3.84
CA TYR A 319 5.39 16.33 4.78
C TYR A 319 6.85 16.72 5.09
N ALA A 320 7.70 15.73 5.43
CA ALA A 320 9.11 15.95 5.73
C ALA A 320 9.86 16.55 4.53
N ILE A 321 9.66 16.01 3.33
CA ILE A 321 10.31 16.50 2.11
C ILE A 321 9.85 17.94 1.79
N ASN A 322 8.56 18.25 1.96
CA ASN A 322 8.05 19.60 1.71
C ASN A 322 8.59 20.62 2.72
N ASN A 323 8.69 20.26 4.00
CA ASN A 323 9.23 21.15 5.02
C ASN A 323 10.75 21.36 4.89
N GLU A 324 11.50 20.32 4.51
CA GLU A 324 12.92 20.47 4.15
C GLU A 324 13.06 21.36 2.91
N LYS A 325 12.18 21.27 1.90
CA LYS A 325 12.21 22.21 0.75
C LYS A 325 11.95 23.66 1.16
N GLN A 326 11.08 23.87 2.15
CA GLN A 326 10.72 25.20 2.67
C GLN A 326 11.75 25.76 3.67
N GLY A 327 12.68 24.93 4.17
CA GLY A 327 13.78 25.38 5.05
C GLY A 327 13.36 25.58 6.49
N ILE A 328 12.28 24.93 6.90
CA ILE A 328 11.77 25.01 8.26
C ILE A 328 12.66 24.16 9.16
N SER A 329 13.78 24.69 9.63
CA SER A 329 14.79 23.89 10.36
C SER A 329 14.28 23.21 11.64
N ASN A 330 13.12 23.62 12.16
CA ASN A 330 12.54 23.12 13.41
C ASN A 330 11.58 21.93 13.24
N TRP A 331 11.25 21.52 12.01
CA TRP A 331 10.25 20.47 11.77
C TRP A 331 10.63 19.12 12.42
N ARG A 332 11.94 18.82 12.50
CA ARG A 332 12.46 17.60 13.16
C ARG A 332 12.21 17.60 14.67
N GLN A 333 12.33 18.76 15.31
CA GLN A 333 12.05 18.92 16.73
C GLN A 333 10.54 18.82 16.97
N GLN A 334 9.73 19.47 16.13
CA GLN A 334 8.26 19.36 16.19
C GLN A 334 7.81 17.90 16.06
N TRP A 335 8.42 17.12 15.16
CA TRP A 335 8.12 15.69 15.02
C TRP A 335 8.42 14.86 16.26
N ARG A 336 9.57 15.10 16.92
CA ARG A 336 9.90 14.42 18.19
C ARG A 336 8.91 14.76 19.29
N MET A 337 8.53 16.03 19.38
CA MET A 337 7.54 16.49 20.37
C MET A 337 6.16 15.86 20.13
N LEU A 338 5.71 15.77 18.88
CA LEU A 338 4.48 15.03 18.54
C LEU A 338 4.55 13.54 18.91
N GLY A 339 5.72 12.91 18.72
CA GLY A 339 5.96 11.53 19.17
C GLY A 339 5.85 11.36 20.68
N GLN A 340 6.37 12.33 21.44
CA GLN A 340 6.25 12.34 22.90
C GLN A 340 4.79 12.44 23.34
N ILE A 341 4.00 13.34 22.76
CA ILE A 341 2.55 13.43 23.04
C ILE A 341 1.90 12.08 22.80
N TYR A 342 2.18 11.45 21.65
CA TYR A 342 1.61 10.14 21.34
C TYR A 342 1.93 9.07 22.40
N SER A 343 3.18 9.02 22.85
CA SER A 343 3.64 8.06 23.86
C SER A 343 2.99 8.30 25.24
N GLU A 344 2.77 9.56 25.62
CA GLU A 344 2.10 9.93 26.88
C GLU A 344 0.62 9.59 26.89
N MET A 345 0.00 9.54 25.70
CA MET A 345 -1.40 9.17 25.53
C MET A 345 -1.65 7.65 25.53
N TYR A 346 -0.63 6.81 25.75
CA TYR A 346 -0.74 5.35 25.79
C TYR A 346 -1.45 4.73 24.56
N LEU A 347 -1.39 5.41 23.42
CA LEU A 347 -2.01 4.96 22.17
C LEU A 347 -1.18 3.84 21.54
N LYS A 348 -1.83 2.88 20.88
CA LYS A 348 -1.12 1.83 20.13
C LYS A 348 -0.79 2.34 18.74
N PRO A 349 0.37 1.97 18.16
CA PRO A 349 0.75 2.41 16.82
C PRO A 349 -0.36 2.23 15.78
N GLY A 350 -0.77 3.33 15.15
CA GLY A 350 -1.85 3.37 14.17
C GLY A 350 -3.24 3.68 14.72
N ASP A 351 -3.39 3.87 16.03
CA ASP A 351 -4.66 4.28 16.66
C ASP A 351 -5.06 5.72 16.29
N ALA A 352 -4.07 6.60 16.15
CA ALA A 352 -4.26 7.98 15.72
C ALA A 352 -3.03 8.52 15.00
N ASP A 353 -3.22 9.51 14.13
CA ASP A 353 -2.15 10.32 13.54
C ASP A 353 -2.21 11.75 14.12
N LEU A 354 -1.05 12.28 14.51
CA LEU A 354 -0.92 13.66 15.02
C LEU A 354 -0.16 14.52 14.02
N SER A 355 -0.76 15.66 13.70
CA SER A 355 -0.19 16.68 12.82
C SER A 355 -0.46 18.07 13.36
N LEU A 356 0.42 19.02 13.06
CA LEU A 356 0.23 20.44 13.37
C LEU A 356 -0.13 21.19 12.10
N ALA A 357 -1.17 22.01 12.20
CA ALA A 357 -1.58 22.98 11.21
C ALA A 357 -1.47 24.39 11.78
N TYR A 358 -1.40 25.39 10.90
CA TYR A 358 -1.43 26.80 11.26
C TYR A 358 -2.74 27.40 10.79
N ASN A 359 -3.46 28.05 11.70
CA ASN A 359 -4.65 28.84 11.39
C ASN A 359 -4.39 30.32 11.76
N ASN A 360 -5.32 31.21 11.39
CA ASN A 360 -5.20 32.65 11.66
C ASN A 360 -5.08 32.96 13.17
N ASP A 361 -5.61 32.09 14.02
CA ASP A 361 -5.66 32.25 15.47
C ASP A 361 -4.52 31.55 16.23
N GLY A 362 -3.67 30.77 15.54
CA GLY A 362 -2.52 30.10 16.14
C GLY A 362 -2.24 28.70 15.59
N GLU A 363 -1.46 27.90 16.33
CA GLU A 363 -1.19 26.50 15.99
C GLU A 363 -2.41 25.64 16.35
N VAL A 364 -2.80 24.74 15.44
CA VAL A 364 -3.88 23.79 15.65
C VAL A 364 -3.31 22.38 15.63
N LEU A 365 -3.50 21.65 16.73
CA LEU A 365 -3.12 20.24 16.79
C LEU A 365 -4.27 19.42 16.20
N ILE A 366 -4.02 18.77 15.07
CA ILE A 366 -4.96 17.87 14.42
C ILE A 366 -4.64 16.44 14.83
N VAL A 367 -5.60 15.79 15.50
CA VAL A 367 -5.54 14.38 15.91
C VAL A 367 -6.58 13.60 15.12
N LYS A 368 -6.13 12.66 14.28
CA LYS A 368 -7.01 11.80 13.48
C LYS A 368 -7.03 10.40 14.06
N ALA A 369 -8.11 10.04 14.77
CA ALA A 369 -8.29 8.72 15.35
C ALA A 369 -8.87 7.73 14.32
N HIS A 370 -8.17 6.60 14.16
CA HIS A 370 -8.51 5.51 13.23
C HIS A 370 -9.27 4.37 13.91
N THR A 371 -9.38 4.38 15.23
CA THR A 371 -10.14 3.39 16.00
C THR A 371 -11.17 4.06 16.91
N LYS A 372 -12.34 3.42 17.09
CA LYS A 372 -13.38 3.90 18.00
C LYS A 372 -12.89 3.96 19.45
N GLN A 373 -12.02 3.03 19.83
CA GLN A 373 -11.42 2.98 21.17
C GLN A 373 -10.50 4.17 21.41
N ALA A 374 -9.60 4.47 20.46
CA ALA A 374 -8.71 5.63 20.57
C ALA A 374 -9.49 6.95 20.56
N PHE A 375 -10.47 7.09 19.66
CA PHE A 375 -11.32 8.27 19.64
C PHE A 375 -12.05 8.47 20.97
N GLY A 376 -12.71 7.42 21.49
CA GLY A 376 -13.43 7.49 22.75
C GLY A 376 -12.50 7.88 23.90
N TRP A 377 -11.35 7.24 24.01
CA TRP A 377 -10.39 7.54 25.07
C TRP A 377 -9.85 8.99 24.99
N LEU A 378 -9.55 9.49 23.79
CA LEU A 378 -9.11 10.88 23.57
C LEU A 378 -10.21 11.90 23.88
N ALA A 379 -11.45 11.60 23.48
CA ALA A 379 -12.61 12.46 23.73
C ALA A 379 -13.00 12.49 25.22
N ASP A 380 -12.81 11.38 25.94
CA ASP A 380 -13.09 11.28 27.38
C ASP A 380 -11.98 11.93 28.24
N ASN A 381 -10.77 12.10 27.70
CA ASN A 381 -9.60 12.65 28.41
C ASN A 381 -8.97 13.87 27.73
N PRO A 382 -9.74 14.92 27.37
CA PRO A 382 -9.22 16.08 26.66
C PRO A 382 -8.20 16.86 27.50
N LYS A 383 -8.31 16.82 28.83
CA LYS A 383 -7.38 17.51 29.75
C LYS A 383 -5.97 16.97 29.66
N ASN A 384 -5.79 15.65 29.63
CA ASN A 384 -4.48 15.04 29.52
C ASN A 384 -3.83 15.40 28.18
N LEU A 385 -4.63 15.41 27.10
CA LEU A 385 -4.18 15.81 25.78
C LEU A 385 -3.77 17.29 25.77
N GLY A 386 -4.57 18.15 26.38
CA GLY A 386 -4.30 19.59 26.53
C GLY A 386 -3.02 19.87 27.31
N ILE A 387 -2.81 19.21 28.45
CA ILE A 387 -1.60 19.36 29.28
C ILE A 387 -0.35 18.95 28.48
N SER A 388 -0.34 17.75 27.89
CA SER A 388 0.79 17.26 27.10
C SER A 388 1.06 18.13 25.87
N THR A 389 0.00 18.63 25.23
CA THR A 389 0.11 19.50 24.06
C THR A 389 0.68 20.86 24.43
N LEU A 390 0.11 21.56 25.42
CA LEU A 390 0.57 22.90 25.81
C LEU A 390 1.96 22.90 26.44
N ARG A 391 2.36 21.79 27.08
CA ARG A 391 3.73 21.62 27.60
C ARG A 391 4.78 21.65 26.49
N LEU A 392 4.46 21.09 25.32
CA LEU A 392 5.39 20.96 24.20
C LEU A 392 5.17 22.03 23.11
N PHE A 393 3.93 22.51 22.96
CA PHE A 393 3.49 23.50 21.99
C PHE A 393 2.61 24.57 22.68
N PRO A 394 3.22 25.55 23.38
CA PRO A 394 2.47 26.57 24.12
C PRO A 394 1.70 27.55 23.23
N ALA A 395 2.00 27.57 21.92
CA ALA A 395 1.35 28.39 20.91
C ALA A 395 0.08 27.74 20.32
N VAL A 396 -0.29 26.53 20.78
CA VAL A 396 -1.52 25.88 20.33
C VAL A 396 -2.73 26.65 20.81
N ALA A 397 -3.60 26.99 19.87
CA ALA A 397 -4.87 27.69 20.08
C ALA A 397 -6.04 26.70 20.18
N GLU A 398 -5.94 25.55 19.49
CA GLU A 398 -7.02 24.58 19.39
C GLU A 398 -6.49 23.17 19.13
N ILE A 399 -7.18 22.17 19.65
CA ILE A 399 -6.97 20.75 19.34
C ILE A 399 -8.20 20.22 18.62
N GLU A 400 -8.04 19.78 17.38
CA GLU A 400 -9.11 19.18 16.59
C GLU A 400 -8.98 17.66 16.58
N LEU A 401 -10.00 16.97 17.08
CA LEU A 401 -10.10 15.52 17.09
C LEU A 401 -11.07 15.04 15.99
N TYR A 402 -10.55 14.28 15.03
CA TYR A 402 -11.31 13.67 13.95
C TYR A 402 -11.46 12.16 14.21
N GLY A 403 -12.67 11.63 14.02
CA GLY A 403 -12.92 10.19 14.01
C GLY A 403 -13.23 9.71 12.59
N PHE A 404 -12.67 8.57 12.16
CA PHE A 404 -12.95 8.01 10.82
C PHE A 404 -14.44 7.69 10.55
N PHE A 405 -15.26 7.66 11.60
CA PHE A 405 -16.69 7.33 11.58
C PHE A 405 -17.61 8.54 11.77
N LEU A 406 -17.03 9.75 11.90
CA LEU A 406 -17.77 10.99 12.08
C LEU A 406 -17.51 11.93 10.89
N ASP A 407 -18.56 12.64 10.49
CA ASP A 407 -18.47 13.66 9.42
C ASP A 407 -18.07 15.05 9.96
N PHE A 408 -17.84 15.17 11.28
CA PHE A 408 -17.43 16.40 11.96
C PHE A 408 -16.26 16.14 12.93
N SER A 409 -15.49 17.19 13.24
CA SER A 409 -14.45 17.17 14.27
C SER A 409 -14.97 17.67 15.61
N VAL A 410 -14.33 17.21 16.69
CA VAL A 410 -14.50 17.74 18.03
C VAL A 410 -13.32 18.67 18.30
N SER A 411 -13.62 19.94 18.55
CA SER A 411 -12.63 20.95 18.92
C SER A 411 -12.47 21.03 20.43
N TYR A 412 -11.24 21.21 20.90
CA TYR A 412 -10.93 21.60 22.26
C TYR A 412 -10.08 22.87 22.22
N THR A 413 -10.71 23.99 22.52
CA THR A 413 -10.13 25.33 22.35
C THR A 413 -9.31 25.76 23.57
N ARG A 414 -8.44 26.75 23.40
CA ARG A 414 -7.64 27.31 24.50
C ARG A 414 -8.50 27.89 25.62
N GLU A 415 -9.67 28.45 25.30
CA GLU A 415 -10.62 28.97 26.31
C GLU A 415 -11.19 27.84 27.17
N GLU A 416 -11.53 26.70 26.54
CA GLU A 416 -11.99 25.51 27.26
C GLU A 416 -10.88 24.89 28.11
N MET A 417 -9.63 24.87 27.61
CA MET A 417 -8.46 24.45 28.40
C MET A 417 -8.24 25.33 29.64
N ALA A 418 -8.44 26.64 29.51
CA ALA A 418 -8.37 27.57 30.64
C ALA A 418 -9.51 27.35 31.64
N ALA A 419 -10.74 27.16 31.15
CA ALA A 419 -11.89 26.83 31.99
C ALA A 419 -11.68 25.51 32.77
N ASP A 420 -10.96 24.56 32.16
CA ASP A 420 -10.61 23.27 32.77
C ASP A 420 -9.41 23.31 33.72
N GLY A 421 -8.77 24.47 33.88
CA GLY A 421 -7.66 24.70 34.81
C GLY A 421 -6.29 24.22 34.32
N ILE A 422 -6.10 24.10 32.99
CA ILE A 422 -4.84 23.64 32.38
C ILE A 422 -3.84 24.80 32.18
N ILE A 423 -4.36 26.02 32.03
CA ILE A 423 -3.60 27.25 31.74
C ILE A 423 -3.57 28.16 32.96
#